data_AF-A0A942SR31-F1
#
_entry.id   AF-A0A942SR31-F1
#
_cell.length_a   1.000
_cell.length_b   1.000
_cell.length_c   1.000
_cell.angle_alpha   90.00
_cell.angle_beta   90.00
_cell.angle_gamma   90.00
#
_symmetry.space_group_name_H-M   'P 1'
#
loop_
_entity.id
_entity.type
_entity.pdbx_description
1 polymer ?
#
loop_
_entity_poly.entity_id
_entity_poly.type
_entity_poly.pdbx_seq_one_letter_code
_entity_poly.pdbx_strand_id
1 'polypeptide(L)'
;MKRVLIFLICGILYILGCGSESIAAEGIKSTHIITVSSKKPNEGTFETNAIHTVANPASITVMVNKTNALPKGYRPKDLVRAKVKFFFGNQQVDKAKLRKPAAQALEKMFKAAAAHKIILYGASGFRSYETQAALFKREVVQYGRKKAEMAVALPGTSEHQTGLAMDITAKSIQYHTAQKFAKTKEGIWLAKHAHEYGFILRYPKGKENITKYEFEPWHFRYVGVKTATAIYKKHITLEEYNKRGV
;
A
#
# COMPACT_ATOMS: atom_id res chain seq x y z
N MET A 1 -24.10 19.21 -16.58
CA MET A 1 -23.45 18.23 -15.68
C MET A 1 -22.04 17.91 -16.19
N LYS A 2 -21.01 18.64 -15.75
CA LYS A 2 -19.61 18.41 -16.16
C LYS A 2 -18.90 17.57 -15.10
N ARG A 3 -18.35 16.42 -15.51
CA ARG A 3 -17.57 15.51 -14.67
C ARG A 3 -16.20 16.14 -14.38
N VAL A 4 -15.91 16.42 -13.11
CA VAL A 4 -14.57 16.84 -12.67
C VAL A 4 -13.76 15.59 -12.37
N LEU A 5 -12.82 15.28 -13.26
CA LEU A 5 -11.80 14.25 -13.09
C LEU A 5 -10.64 14.89 -12.30
N ILE A 6 -10.49 14.51 -11.03
CA ILE A 6 -9.39 15.01 -10.19
C ILE A 6 -8.14 14.17 -10.50
N PHE A 7 -7.15 14.83 -11.10
CA PHE A 7 -5.84 14.27 -11.42
C PHE A 7 -4.95 14.25 -10.17
N LEU A 8 -4.30 13.10 -9.90
CA LEU A 8 -3.13 13.02 -9.02
C LEU A 8 -1.91 13.43 -9.85
N ILE A 9 -1.38 14.63 -9.62
CA ILE A 9 -0.09 15.07 -10.17
C ILE A 9 0.88 15.15 -8.99
N CYS A 10 1.86 14.25 -8.96
CA CYS A 10 3.06 14.43 -8.18
C CYS A 10 4.16 14.81 -9.17
N GLY A 11 4.34 16.13 -9.38
CA GLY A 11 5.39 16.67 -10.23
C GLY A 11 6.69 16.79 -9.43
N ILE A 12 7.75 16.16 -9.91
CA ILE A 12 9.14 16.47 -9.52
C ILE A 12 9.71 17.29 -10.66
N LEU A 13 10.05 18.54 -10.37
CA LEU A 13 10.67 19.50 -11.26
C LEU A 13 12.18 19.22 -11.31
N TYR A 14 12.74 18.95 -12.49
CA TYR A 14 14.20 19.00 -12.72
C TYR A 14 14.49 20.02 -13.81
N ILE A 15 15.39 20.94 -13.47
CA ILE A 15 15.90 22.00 -14.32
C ILE A 15 17.09 21.40 -15.09
N LEU A 16 17.02 21.36 -16.42
CA LEU A 16 18.14 20.96 -17.29
C LEU A 16 18.88 22.22 -17.74
N GLY A 17 20.14 22.35 -17.31
CA GLY A 17 21.11 23.29 -17.87
C GLY A 17 21.72 22.71 -19.16
N CYS A 18 21.64 23.51 -20.21
CA CYS A 18 22.15 23.27 -21.55
C CYS A 18 23.66 23.56 -21.63
N GLY A 19 24.40 22.80 -22.44
CA GLY A 19 25.82 23.03 -22.74
C GLY A 19 26.27 22.20 -23.92
N SER A 20 26.25 22.82 -25.10
CA SER A 20 26.75 22.36 -26.39
C SER A 20 28.27 22.36 -26.46
N GLU A 21 28.87 21.48 -27.28
CA GLU A 21 29.71 21.87 -28.42
C GLU A 21 30.27 20.67 -29.20
N SER A 22 30.33 20.85 -30.51
CA SER A 22 30.78 19.93 -31.55
C SER A 22 32.19 20.27 -32.02
N ILE A 23 33.06 19.29 -32.31
CA ILE A 23 34.13 19.45 -33.32
C ILE A 23 34.37 18.10 -34.02
N ALA A 24 34.52 18.16 -35.34
CA ALA A 24 34.85 17.07 -36.25
C ALA A 24 36.32 17.14 -36.70
N ALA A 25 36.88 15.99 -37.12
CA ALA A 25 37.78 15.76 -38.28
C ALA A 25 39.00 14.83 -38.02
N GLU A 26 39.00 13.72 -38.78
CA GLU A 26 40.09 13.06 -39.54
C GLU A 26 41.44 12.63 -38.91
N GLY A 27 41.62 11.30 -38.84
CA GLY A 27 42.66 10.53 -39.57
C GLY A 27 44.13 10.53 -39.08
N ILE A 28 44.65 9.36 -38.68
CA ILE A 28 45.88 8.68 -39.20
C ILE A 28 46.20 7.40 -38.37
N LYS A 29 46.66 6.36 -39.07
CA LYS A 29 47.00 4.99 -38.64
C LYS A 29 48.21 4.92 -37.69
N SER A 30 48.15 4.06 -36.66
CA SER A 30 49.24 3.11 -36.31
C SER A 30 48.79 2.12 -35.22
N THR A 31 49.32 0.91 -35.30
CA THR A 31 48.86 -0.32 -34.66
C THR A 31 49.44 -0.50 -33.26
N HIS A 32 48.59 -0.51 -32.22
CA HIS A 32 48.89 -1.18 -30.95
C HIS A 32 47.63 -1.91 -30.46
N ILE A 33 47.71 -3.23 -30.45
CA ILE A 33 46.70 -4.12 -29.88
C ILE A 33 46.80 -3.99 -28.36
N ILE A 34 45.86 -3.27 -27.75
CA ILE A 34 45.62 -3.30 -26.31
C ILE A 34 44.22 -3.84 -26.09
N THR A 35 44.18 -5.04 -25.52
CA THR A 35 42.98 -5.75 -25.07
C THR A 35 42.21 -4.92 -24.06
N VAL A 36 41.05 -4.38 -24.45
CA VAL A 36 40.04 -3.89 -23.50
C VAL A 36 38.82 -4.79 -23.64
N SER A 37 38.82 -5.88 -22.87
CA SER A 37 37.61 -6.68 -22.67
C SER A 37 36.63 -5.83 -21.88
N SER A 38 35.53 -5.47 -22.53
CA SER A 38 34.43 -4.68 -22.01
C SER A 38 33.79 -5.41 -20.81
N LYS A 39 34.13 -4.96 -19.61
CA LYS A 39 33.43 -5.39 -18.39
C LYS A 39 32.01 -4.82 -18.47
N LYS A 40 31.04 -5.67 -18.83
CA LYS A 40 29.61 -5.36 -18.75
C LYS A 40 29.32 -4.75 -17.37
N PRO A 41 28.51 -3.69 -17.28
CA PRO A 41 28.01 -3.22 -15.99
C PRO A 41 27.34 -4.40 -15.30
N ASN A 42 27.74 -4.64 -14.06
CA ASN A 42 27.22 -5.71 -13.22
C ASN A 42 25.70 -5.49 -13.08
N GLU A 43 24.90 -6.25 -13.85
CA GLU A 43 23.47 -6.39 -13.61
C GLU A 43 23.35 -6.98 -12.21
N GLY A 44 23.04 -6.11 -11.24
CA GLY A 44 22.74 -6.55 -9.89
C GLY A 44 21.68 -7.63 -9.98
N THR A 45 22.05 -8.83 -9.56
CA THR A 45 21.16 -9.97 -9.39
C THR A 45 20.09 -9.56 -8.39
N PHE A 46 18.95 -9.12 -8.88
CA PHE A 46 17.77 -8.98 -8.06
C PHE A 46 17.38 -10.39 -7.65
N GLU A 47 17.52 -10.71 -6.37
CA GLU A 47 16.83 -11.86 -5.81
C GLU A 47 15.34 -11.66 -6.05
N THR A 48 14.82 -12.36 -7.06
CA THR A 48 13.40 -12.53 -7.25
C THR A 48 12.93 -13.44 -6.12
N ASN A 49 12.66 -12.86 -4.96
CA ASN A 49 12.06 -13.61 -3.87
C ASN A 49 10.80 -14.28 -4.40
N ALA A 50 10.77 -15.61 -4.38
CA ALA A 50 9.67 -16.39 -4.89
C ALA A 50 8.36 -15.94 -4.21
N ILE A 51 7.32 -15.73 -5.01
CA ILE A 51 5.99 -15.40 -4.48
C ILE A 51 5.30 -16.71 -4.09
N HIS A 52 5.02 -16.86 -2.80
CA HIS A 52 4.32 -18.02 -2.26
C HIS A 52 2.81 -17.78 -2.27
N THR A 53 2.03 -18.79 -2.66
CA THR A 53 0.57 -18.73 -2.50
C THR A 53 0.20 -19.12 -1.08
N VAL A 54 -0.61 -18.30 -0.40
CA VAL A 54 -1.04 -18.58 0.97
C VAL A 54 -2.01 -19.76 1.02
N ALA A 55 -1.80 -20.66 2.00
CA ALA A 55 -2.62 -21.87 2.15
C ALA A 55 -4.03 -21.57 2.70
N ASN A 56 -4.17 -20.63 3.63
CA ASN A 56 -5.45 -20.26 4.25
C ASN A 56 -5.81 -18.79 3.97
N PRO A 57 -6.32 -18.49 2.76
CA PRO A 57 -6.63 -17.11 2.37
C PRO A 57 -7.80 -16.49 3.17
N ALA A 58 -8.62 -17.31 3.81
CA ALA A 58 -9.75 -16.88 4.64
C ALA A 58 -9.37 -16.58 6.10
N SER A 59 -8.14 -16.87 6.53
CA SER A 59 -7.68 -16.52 7.88
C SER A 59 -7.72 -15.00 8.10
N ILE A 60 -8.18 -14.56 9.27
CA ILE A 60 -8.17 -13.14 9.67
C ILE A 60 -6.72 -12.62 9.78
N THR A 61 -5.78 -13.50 10.12
CA THR A 61 -4.35 -13.19 10.25
C THR A 61 -3.53 -13.60 9.03
N VAL A 62 -4.18 -13.89 7.89
CA VAL A 62 -3.48 -14.24 6.64
C VAL A 62 -2.41 -13.19 6.31
N MET A 63 -1.18 -13.67 6.07
CA MET A 63 -0.06 -12.82 5.66
C MET A 63 -0.14 -12.60 4.16
N VAL A 64 -0.42 -11.36 3.75
CA VAL A 64 -0.38 -10.94 2.35
C VAL A 64 0.57 -9.76 2.25
N ASN A 65 1.61 -9.91 1.43
CA ASN A 65 2.67 -8.92 1.24
C ASN A 65 3.44 -9.25 -0.06
N LYS A 66 4.58 -8.58 -0.31
CA LYS A 66 5.34 -8.72 -1.57
C LYS A 66 5.78 -10.16 -1.90
N THR A 67 5.87 -11.06 -0.92
CA THR A 67 6.27 -12.46 -1.13
C THR A 67 5.16 -13.47 -0.84
N ASN A 68 3.99 -13.01 -0.37
CA ASN A 68 2.85 -13.87 -0.05
C ASN A 68 1.60 -13.38 -0.79
N ALA A 69 1.16 -14.16 -1.78
CA ALA A 69 0.01 -13.87 -2.62
C ALA A 69 -1.22 -14.71 -2.22
N LEU A 70 -2.38 -14.11 -2.38
CA LEU A 70 -3.65 -14.82 -2.39
C LEU A 70 -3.77 -15.70 -3.65
N PRO A 71 -4.47 -16.85 -3.57
CA PRO A 71 -4.75 -17.66 -4.75
C PRO A 71 -5.45 -16.84 -5.83
N LYS A 72 -5.17 -17.17 -7.09
CA LYS A 72 -5.85 -16.56 -8.24
C LYS A 72 -7.37 -16.76 -8.10
N GLY A 73 -8.13 -15.69 -8.33
CA GLY A 73 -9.60 -15.70 -8.19
C GLY A 73 -10.12 -15.68 -6.75
N TYR A 74 -9.25 -15.63 -5.74
CA TYR A 74 -9.72 -15.50 -4.35
C TYR A 74 -10.48 -14.19 -4.15
N ARG A 75 -11.74 -14.34 -3.70
CA ARG A 75 -12.62 -13.27 -3.26
C ARG A 75 -13.33 -13.72 -1.97
N PRO A 76 -13.28 -12.94 -0.88
CA PRO A 76 -14.00 -13.30 0.33
C PRO A 76 -15.52 -13.39 0.08
N LYS A 77 -16.17 -14.41 0.64
CA LYS A 77 -17.61 -14.67 0.48
C LYS A 77 -18.48 -13.78 1.38
N ASP A 78 -17.88 -13.16 2.40
CA ASP A 78 -18.53 -12.42 3.47
C ASP A 78 -18.31 -10.89 3.35
N LEU A 79 -18.09 -10.38 2.13
CA LEU A 79 -17.93 -8.95 1.88
C LEU A 79 -19.25 -8.20 2.09
N VAL A 80 -19.24 -7.21 2.97
CA VAL A 80 -20.36 -6.31 3.24
C VAL A 80 -19.89 -4.87 3.18
N ARG A 81 -20.76 -3.96 2.77
CA ARG A 81 -20.48 -2.53 2.85
C ARG A 81 -20.48 -2.11 4.32
N ALA A 82 -19.37 -1.53 4.80
CA ALA A 82 -19.30 -1.04 6.17
C ALA A 82 -20.24 0.17 6.36
N LYS A 83 -20.95 0.26 7.49
CA LYS A 83 -21.87 1.37 7.79
C LYS A 83 -21.14 2.55 8.44
N VAL A 84 -20.13 3.05 7.74
CA VAL A 84 -19.33 4.21 8.12
C VAL A 84 -19.42 5.33 7.08
N LYS A 85 -18.96 6.53 7.44
CA LYS A 85 -18.77 7.62 6.47
C LYS A 85 -17.66 7.24 5.49
N PHE A 86 -17.91 7.43 4.19
CA PHE A 86 -16.90 7.34 3.14
C PHE A 86 -16.78 8.69 2.46
N PHE A 87 -15.60 9.08 1.98
CA PHE A 87 -15.43 10.38 1.31
C PHE A 87 -16.25 10.49 0.01
N PHE A 88 -16.62 9.35 -0.57
CA PHE A 88 -17.45 9.23 -1.76
C PHE A 88 -18.94 8.94 -1.45
N GLY A 89 -19.38 9.14 -0.21
CA GLY A 89 -20.77 9.01 0.19
C GLY A 89 -21.31 7.57 0.14
N ASN A 90 -22.55 7.42 -0.33
CA ASN A 90 -23.32 6.17 -0.23
C ASN A 90 -23.16 5.22 -1.42
N GLN A 91 -22.16 5.43 -2.27
CA GLN A 91 -21.93 4.57 -3.44
C GLN A 91 -21.76 3.09 -3.04
N GLN A 92 -22.36 2.20 -3.84
CA GLN A 92 -22.33 0.75 -3.65
C GLN A 92 -21.19 0.13 -4.46
N VAL A 93 -19.96 0.43 -4.04
CA VAL A 93 -18.73 0.03 -4.74
C VAL A 93 -17.88 -0.90 -3.89
N ASP A 94 -17.06 -1.74 -4.53
CA ASP A 94 -16.23 -2.73 -3.85
C ASP A 94 -15.26 -2.11 -2.83
N LYS A 95 -14.73 -0.91 -3.10
CA LYS A 95 -13.90 -0.16 -2.15
C LYS A 95 -14.64 0.34 -0.89
N ALA A 96 -15.96 0.17 -0.80
CA ALA A 96 -16.72 0.41 0.43
C ALA A 96 -16.95 -0.86 1.26
N LYS A 97 -16.53 -2.03 0.73
CA LYS A 97 -16.76 -3.33 1.34
C LYS A 97 -15.55 -3.77 2.17
N LEU A 98 -15.85 -4.52 3.23
CA LEU A 98 -14.90 -5.28 4.03
C LEU A 98 -15.52 -6.64 4.33
N ARG A 99 -14.72 -7.60 4.76
CA ARG A 99 -15.26 -8.81 5.37
C ARG A 99 -16.10 -8.43 6.59
N LYS A 100 -17.23 -9.10 6.80
CA LYS A 100 -18.20 -8.81 7.86
C LYS A 100 -17.59 -8.50 9.25
N PRO A 101 -16.66 -9.30 9.81
CA PRO A 101 -16.06 -8.97 11.11
C PRO A 101 -15.27 -7.66 11.10
N ALA A 102 -14.51 -7.39 10.04
CA ALA A 102 -13.77 -6.14 9.88
C ALA A 102 -14.71 -4.94 9.69
N ALA A 103 -15.80 -5.10 8.94
CA ALA A 103 -16.81 -4.05 8.76
C ALA A 103 -17.45 -3.65 10.10
N GLN A 104 -17.88 -4.63 10.89
CA GLN A 104 -18.48 -4.41 12.22
C GLN A 104 -17.49 -3.76 13.20
N ALA A 105 -16.23 -4.18 13.17
CA ALA A 105 -15.18 -3.57 13.96
C ALA A 105 -14.92 -2.10 13.54
N LEU A 106 -14.90 -1.84 12.23
CA LEU A 106 -14.72 -0.48 11.69
C LEU A 106 -15.85 0.46 12.13
N GLU A 107 -17.09 -0.03 12.11
CA GLU A 107 -18.27 0.70 12.58
C GLU A 107 -18.14 1.11 14.06
N LYS A 108 -17.72 0.17 14.92
CA LYS A 108 -17.47 0.43 16.34
C LYS A 108 -16.35 1.47 16.53
N MET A 109 -15.24 1.31 15.82
CA MET A 109 -14.10 2.23 15.88
C MET A 109 -14.49 3.65 15.45
N PHE A 110 -15.23 3.80 14.35
CA PHE A 110 -15.66 5.11 13.86
C PHE A 110 -16.67 5.77 14.80
N LYS A 111 -17.56 4.98 15.42
CA LYS A 111 -18.48 5.48 16.45
C LYS A 111 -17.72 5.99 17.68
N ALA A 112 -16.71 5.26 18.14
CA ALA A 112 -15.87 5.67 19.25
C ALA A 112 -15.08 6.94 18.93
N ALA A 113 -14.45 7.01 17.76
CA ALA A 113 -13.76 8.22 17.29
C ALA A 113 -14.69 9.44 17.34
N ALA A 114 -15.94 9.29 16.86
CA ALA A 114 -16.92 10.37 16.86
C ALA A 114 -17.25 10.88 18.27
N ALA A 115 -17.28 10.02 19.29
CA ALA A 115 -17.46 10.42 20.69
C ALA A 115 -16.31 11.32 21.20
N HIS A 116 -15.11 11.19 20.63
CA HIS A 116 -13.97 12.07 20.88
C HIS A 116 -13.89 13.27 19.92
N LYS A 117 -14.97 13.59 19.19
CA LYS A 117 -15.00 14.67 18.17
C LYS A 117 -13.95 14.44 17.05
N ILE A 118 -13.64 13.18 16.76
CA ILE A 118 -12.76 12.71 15.69
C ILE A 118 -13.64 12.13 14.58
N ILE A 119 -13.67 12.77 13.39
CA ILE A 119 -14.54 12.34 12.29
C ILE A 119 -13.71 11.70 11.17
N LEU A 120 -13.82 10.39 11.08
CA LEU A 120 -13.10 9.55 10.11
C LEU A 120 -13.95 9.27 8.87
N TYR A 121 -13.27 9.02 7.75
CA TYR A 121 -13.88 8.60 6.48
C TYR A 121 -13.12 7.40 5.92
N GLY A 122 -13.85 6.36 5.51
CA GLY A 122 -13.28 5.29 4.69
C GLY A 122 -12.91 5.82 3.31
N ALA A 123 -11.75 5.39 2.81
CA ALA A 123 -11.23 5.74 1.49
C ALA A 123 -11.17 4.55 0.53
N SER A 124 -10.65 3.41 0.99
CA SER A 124 -10.56 2.20 0.16
C SER A 124 -10.49 0.94 1.03
N GLY A 125 -11.55 0.12 0.96
CA GLY A 125 -11.62 -1.23 1.54
C GLY A 125 -11.22 -2.30 0.53
N PHE A 126 -12.14 -3.21 0.24
CA PHE A 126 -11.88 -4.34 -0.65
C PHE A 126 -11.55 -3.91 -2.10
N ARG A 127 -10.55 -4.58 -2.68
CA ARG A 127 -10.14 -4.41 -4.08
C ARG A 127 -9.91 -5.79 -4.70
N SER A 128 -10.60 -6.09 -5.80
CA SER A 128 -10.47 -7.39 -6.45
C SER A 128 -9.09 -7.59 -7.09
N TYR A 129 -8.74 -8.84 -7.38
CA TYR A 129 -7.51 -9.18 -8.11
C TYR A 129 -7.45 -8.44 -9.46
N GLU A 130 -8.55 -8.43 -10.20
CA GLU A 130 -8.66 -7.81 -11.53
C GLU A 130 -8.49 -6.29 -11.44
N THR A 131 -9.07 -5.69 -10.41
CA THR A 131 -8.90 -4.25 -10.15
C THR A 131 -7.45 -3.93 -9.83
N GLN A 132 -6.78 -4.76 -9.02
CA GLN A 132 -5.35 -4.59 -8.72
C GLN A 132 -4.48 -4.82 -9.97
N ALA A 133 -4.83 -5.76 -10.84
CA ALA A 133 -4.13 -6.00 -12.11
C ALA A 133 -4.25 -4.82 -13.08
N ALA A 134 -5.45 -4.24 -13.20
CA ALA A 134 -5.64 -3.04 -14.00
C ALA A 134 -4.85 -1.84 -13.44
N LEU A 135 -4.86 -1.66 -12.12
CA LEU A 135 -4.05 -0.64 -11.44
C LEU A 135 -2.56 -0.82 -11.73
N PHE A 136 -2.03 -2.02 -11.50
CA PHE A 136 -0.62 -2.34 -11.74
C PHE A 136 -0.23 -2.10 -13.20
N LYS A 137 -1.04 -2.58 -14.16
CA LYS A 137 -0.79 -2.36 -15.58
C LYS A 137 -0.70 -0.88 -15.93
N ARG A 138 -1.58 -0.05 -15.36
CA ARG A 138 -1.54 1.40 -15.59
C ARG A 138 -0.26 2.04 -15.05
N GLU A 139 0.17 1.68 -13.84
CA GLU A 139 1.42 2.17 -13.26
C GLU A 139 2.64 1.76 -14.10
N VAL A 140 2.65 0.52 -14.62
CA VAL A 140 3.70 0.04 -15.53
C VAL A 140 3.77 0.87 -16.80
N VAL A 141 2.62 1.17 -17.42
CA VAL A 141 2.54 1.99 -18.63
C VAL A 141 3.04 3.41 -18.36
N GLN A 142 2.72 3.98 -17.19
CA GLN A 142 3.03 5.38 -16.90
C GLN A 142 4.46 5.61 -16.40
N TYR A 143 4.99 4.69 -15.59
CA TYR A 143 6.25 4.90 -14.85
C TYR A 143 7.30 3.81 -15.08
N GLY A 144 6.96 2.76 -15.84
CA GLY A 144 7.79 1.59 -16.02
C GLY A 144 7.67 0.58 -14.87
N ARG A 145 7.99 -0.68 -15.18
CA ARG A 145 7.74 -1.81 -14.28
C ARG A 145 8.41 -1.68 -12.91
N LYS A 146 9.69 -1.28 -12.88
CA LYS A 146 10.46 -1.16 -11.63
C LYS A 146 9.81 -0.16 -10.67
N LYS A 147 9.36 0.99 -11.17
CA LYS A 147 8.67 1.99 -10.33
C LYS A 147 7.28 1.51 -9.91
N ALA A 148 6.55 0.82 -10.80
CA ALA A 148 5.26 0.24 -10.47
C ALA A 148 5.34 -0.79 -9.32
N GLU A 149 6.32 -1.71 -9.33
CA GLU A 149 6.50 -2.72 -8.27
C GLU A 149 6.95 -2.13 -6.91
N MET A 150 7.51 -0.91 -6.93
CA MET A 150 7.78 -0.15 -5.71
C MET A 150 6.53 0.54 -5.18
N ALA A 151 5.74 1.15 -6.07
CA ALA A 151 4.59 1.99 -5.72
C ALA A 151 3.31 1.22 -5.41
N VAL A 152 3.05 0.09 -6.10
CA VAL A 152 1.81 -0.66 -5.98
C VAL A 152 2.07 -2.16 -5.83
N ALA A 153 1.21 -2.82 -5.05
CA ALA A 153 1.25 -4.27 -4.90
C ALA A 153 1.01 -4.98 -6.24
N LEU A 154 1.68 -6.12 -6.44
CA LEU A 154 1.33 -7.04 -7.51
C LEU A 154 -0.09 -7.60 -7.29
N PRO A 155 -0.80 -8.02 -8.36
CA PRO A 155 -2.07 -8.73 -8.21
C PRO A 155 -1.90 -9.95 -7.32
N GLY A 156 -2.81 -10.14 -6.36
CA GLY A 156 -2.70 -11.20 -5.34
C GLY A 156 -1.89 -10.82 -4.10
N THR A 157 -0.98 -9.83 -4.16
CA THR A 157 -0.15 -9.42 -3.00
C THR A 157 -0.66 -8.16 -2.29
N SER A 158 -1.82 -7.64 -2.67
CA SER A 158 -2.47 -6.52 -1.99
C SER A 158 -3.35 -7.00 -0.83
N GLU A 159 -3.14 -6.44 0.37
CA GLU A 159 -4.03 -6.72 1.50
C GLU A 159 -5.48 -6.29 1.26
N HIS A 160 -5.75 -5.31 0.40
CA HIS A 160 -7.13 -4.92 0.08
C HIS A 160 -7.94 -6.08 -0.49
N GLN A 161 -7.32 -7.03 -1.20
CA GLN A 161 -8.01 -8.20 -1.73
C GLN A 161 -8.47 -9.16 -0.63
N THR A 162 -7.88 -9.11 0.57
CA THR A 162 -8.38 -9.88 1.72
C THR A 162 -9.74 -9.39 2.22
N GLY A 163 -10.11 -8.13 1.90
CA GLY A 163 -11.25 -7.44 2.51
C GLY A 163 -11.05 -7.14 4.00
N LEU A 164 -9.82 -7.21 4.51
CA LEU A 164 -9.47 -6.93 5.90
C LEU A 164 -8.69 -5.61 6.05
N ALA A 165 -8.28 -4.97 4.95
CA ALA A 165 -7.61 -3.67 4.96
C ALA A 165 -8.59 -2.54 4.63
N MET A 166 -8.46 -1.41 5.32
CA MET A 166 -9.18 -0.17 5.06
C MET A 166 -8.22 1.01 5.09
N ASP A 167 -8.17 1.76 4.00
CA ASP A 167 -7.61 3.10 3.99
C ASP A 167 -8.58 4.06 4.65
N ILE A 168 -8.10 4.84 5.62
CA ILE A 168 -8.88 5.81 6.39
C ILE A 168 -8.30 7.20 6.17
N THR A 169 -9.19 8.17 6.01
CA THR A 169 -8.83 9.58 5.81
C THR A 169 -9.77 10.50 6.60
N ALA A 170 -9.58 11.80 6.47
CA ALA A 170 -10.33 12.83 7.19
C ALA A 170 -10.54 14.10 6.36
N LYS A 171 -11.52 14.91 6.77
CA LYS A 171 -11.74 16.26 6.21
C LYS A 171 -10.52 17.18 6.41
N SER A 172 -9.87 17.08 7.58
CA SER A 172 -8.67 17.86 7.95
C SER A 172 -7.51 17.67 6.97
N ILE A 173 -7.51 16.57 6.22
CA ILE A 173 -6.50 16.25 5.21
C ILE A 173 -7.05 16.27 3.79
N GLN A 174 -8.20 16.91 3.57
CA GLN A 174 -8.91 17.01 2.29
C GLN A 174 -9.17 15.61 1.67
N TYR A 175 -9.41 14.61 2.52
CA TYR A 175 -9.64 13.21 2.13
C TYR A 175 -8.46 12.52 1.42
N HIS A 176 -7.26 13.11 1.46
CA HIS A 176 -6.06 12.48 0.91
C HIS A 176 -5.55 11.34 1.81
N THR A 177 -5.02 10.30 1.18
CA THR A 177 -4.17 9.27 1.81
C THR A 177 -2.72 9.70 1.64
N ALA A 178 -2.17 10.39 2.64
CA ALA A 178 -0.82 10.96 2.59
C ALA A 178 -0.15 10.92 3.96
N GLN A 179 1.18 10.93 4.01
CA GLN A 179 1.93 10.82 5.28
C GLN A 179 1.60 11.93 6.28
N LYS A 180 1.23 13.12 5.79
CA LYS A 180 0.74 14.23 6.62
C LYS A 180 -0.49 13.87 7.47
N PHE A 181 -1.24 12.82 7.12
CA PHE A 181 -2.35 12.31 7.93
C PHE A 181 -1.92 11.93 9.35
N ALA A 182 -0.69 11.43 9.54
CA ALA A 182 -0.13 11.10 10.85
C ALA A 182 -0.05 12.28 11.82
N LYS A 183 0.00 13.51 11.30
CA LYS A 183 0.09 14.75 12.10
C LYS A 183 -1.28 15.34 12.44
N THR A 184 -2.36 14.78 11.88
CA THR A 184 -3.73 15.22 12.18
C THR A 184 -4.21 14.59 13.48
N LYS A 185 -5.19 15.23 14.14
CA LYS A 185 -5.84 14.64 15.32
C LYS A 185 -6.46 13.27 15.02
N GLU A 186 -6.98 13.09 13.81
CA GLU A 186 -7.56 11.82 13.34
C GLU A 186 -6.52 10.71 13.23
N GLY A 187 -5.38 11.00 12.59
CA GLY A 187 -4.27 10.05 12.46
C GLY A 187 -3.65 9.68 13.82
N ILE A 188 -3.48 10.66 14.70
CA ILE A 188 -2.97 10.44 16.08
C ILE A 188 -3.93 9.56 16.87
N TRP A 189 -5.24 9.84 16.80
CA TRP A 189 -6.26 9.03 17.50
C TRP A 189 -6.26 7.59 16.99
N LEU A 190 -6.22 7.38 15.67
CA LEU A 190 -6.16 6.05 15.09
C LEU A 190 -4.90 5.27 15.50
N ALA A 191 -3.73 5.93 15.46
CA ALA A 191 -2.48 5.30 15.86
C ALA A 191 -2.50 4.82 17.32
N LYS A 192 -3.27 5.49 18.20
CA LYS A 192 -3.42 5.13 19.60
C LYS A 192 -4.52 4.09 19.87
N HIS A 193 -5.65 4.17 19.16
CA HIS A 193 -6.88 3.45 19.56
C HIS A 193 -7.32 2.36 18.58
N ALA A 194 -6.81 2.30 17.35
CA ALA A 194 -7.28 1.33 16.35
C ALA A 194 -7.17 -0.14 16.83
N HIS A 195 -6.15 -0.44 17.65
CA HIS A 195 -5.91 -1.80 18.16
C HIS A 195 -7.03 -2.31 19.06
N GLU A 196 -7.72 -1.42 19.78
CA GLU A 196 -8.83 -1.74 20.68
C GLU A 196 -10.01 -2.35 19.91
N TYR A 197 -10.08 -2.04 18.61
CA TYR A 197 -11.11 -2.52 17.68
C TYR A 197 -10.57 -3.61 16.74
N GLY A 198 -9.34 -4.08 16.95
CA GLY A 198 -8.76 -5.16 16.14
C GLY A 198 -8.06 -4.71 14.86
N PHE A 199 -7.80 -3.42 14.70
CA PHE A 199 -7.03 -2.87 13.58
C PHE A 199 -5.60 -2.51 13.99
N ILE A 200 -4.64 -2.80 13.13
CA ILE A 200 -3.25 -2.34 13.28
C ILE A 200 -2.94 -1.29 12.22
N LEU A 201 -2.11 -0.32 12.57
CA LEU A 201 -1.39 0.47 11.58
C LEU A 201 -0.42 -0.46 10.86
N ARG A 202 -0.72 -0.81 9.61
CA ARG A 202 -0.07 -1.94 8.94
C ARG A 202 1.37 -1.67 8.55
N TYR A 203 1.64 -0.43 8.13
CA TYR A 203 2.93 0.03 7.62
C TYR A 203 3.41 1.22 8.47
N PRO A 204 3.94 0.96 9.67
CA PRO A 204 4.43 2.01 10.57
C PRO A 204 5.80 2.53 10.11
N LYS A 205 6.11 3.78 10.49
CA LYS A 205 7.39 4.44 10.20
C LYS A 205 8.54 3.68 10.85
N GLY A 206 9.66 3.55 10.13
CA GLY A 206 10.87 2.87 10.62
C GLY A 206 10.83 1.35 10.50
N LYS A 207 9.77 0.78 9.90
CA LYS A 207 9.62 -0.67 9.66
C LYS A 207 9.63 -1.02 8.16
N GLU A 208 10.04 -0.09 7.30
CA GLU A 208 10.07 -0.24 5.84
C GLU A 208 10.97 -1.41 5.41
N ASN A 209 12.08 -1.63 6.11
CA ASN A 209 12.96 -2.77 5.88
C ASN A 209 12.31 -4.12 6.18
N ILE A 210 11.24 -4.16 6.98
CA ILE A 210 10.51 -5.38 7.35
C ILE A 210 9.30 -5.55 6.44
N THR A 211 8.44 -4.54 6.34
CA THR A 211 7.18 -4.60 5.59
C THR A 211 7.38 -4.47 4.08
N LYS A 212 8.48 -3.84 3.66
CA LYS A 212 8.77 -3.44 2.26
C LYS A 212 7.81 -2.39 1.69
N TYR A 213 7.09 -1.70 2.57
CA TYR A 213 6.23 -0.55 2.24
C TYR A 213 6.74 0.67 3.00
N GLU A 214 6.56 1.85 2.41
CA GLU A 214 6.79 3.12 3.09
C GLU A 214 5.82 3.30 4.26
N PHE A 215 6.05 4.33 5.07
CA PHE A 215 5.10 4.70 6.11
C PHE A 215 3.74 5.11 5.51
N GLU A 216 2.69 4.38 5.85
CA GLU A 216 1.32 4.62 5.40
C GLU A 216 0.37 4.81 6.59
N PRO A 217 0.30 6.02 7.19
CA PRO A 217 -0.56 6.29 8.36
C PRO A 217 -2.06 6.15 8.12
N TRP A 218 -2.48 5.95 6.87
CA TRP A 218 -3.88 5.78 6.49
C TRP A 218 -4.29 4.30 6.37
N HIS A 219 -3.36 3.35 6.22
CA HIS A 219 -3.66 1.95 5.91
C HIS A 219 -3.77 1.12 7.19
N PHE A 220 -5.00 0.68 7.50
CA PHE A 220 -5.30 -0.13 8.68
C PHE A 220 -5.74 -1.54 8.33
N ARG A 221 -5.13 -2.54 8.96
CA ARG A 221 -5.39 -3.96 8.73
C ARG A 221 -6.10 -4.58 9.93
N TYR A 222 -7.26 -5.19 9.70
CA TYR A 222 -7.99 -5.96 10.70
C TYR A 222 -7.32 -7.33 10.92
N VAL A 223 -6.99 -7.62 12.17
CA VAL A 223 -6.41 -8.91 12.63
C VAL A 223 -7.12 -9.45 13.88
N GLY A 224 -8.19 -8.80 14.34
CA GLY A 224 -8.88 -9.11 15.59
C GLY A 224 -8.22 -8.46 16.81
N VAL A 225 -9.03 -8.24 17.86
CA VAL A 225 -8.65 -7.42 19.03
C VAL A 225 -7.43 -7.96 19.76
N LYS A 226 -7.37 -9.28 20.02
CA LYS A 226 -6.25 -9.91 20.73
C LYS A 226 -4.93 -9.68 20.01
N THR A 227 -4.87 -10.03 18.72
CA THR A 227 -3.67 -9.89 17.89
C THR A 227 -3.29 -8.43 17.70
N ALA A 228 -4.25 -7.54 17.39
CA ALA A 228 -3.97 -6.12 17.20
C ALA A 228 -3.39 -5.48 18.47
N THR A 229 -3.95 -5.81 19.63
CA THR A 229 -3.45 -5.32 20.93
C THR A 229 -2.05 -5.83 21.24
N ALA A 230 -1.76 -7.10 20.94
CA ALA A 230 -0.42 -7.66 21.12
C ALA A 230 0.62 -6.97 20.21
N ILE A 231 0.26 -6.72 18.94
CA ILE A 231 1.10 -6.01 17.97
C ILE A 231 1.36 -4.57 18.44
N TYR A 232 0.31 -3.87 18.86
CA TYR A 232 0.39 -2.50 19.35
C TYR A 232 1.29 -2.37 20.58
N LYS A 233 1.04 -3.16 21.63
CA LYS A 233 1.80 -3.10 22.89
C LYS A 233 3.29 -3.42 22.72
N LYS A 234 3.63 -4.26 21.75
CA LYS A 234 5.02 -4.66 21.46
C LYS A 234 5.71 -3.74 20.43
N HIS A 235 4.99 -2.79 19.84
CA HIS A 235 5.50 -1.93 18.75
C HIS A 235 6.13 -2.73 17.58
N ILE A 236 5.47 -3.83 17.22
CA ILE A 236 5.91 -4.72 16.14
C ILE A 236 4.98 -4.65 14.92
N THR A 237 5.42 -5.26 13.82
CA THR A 237 4.64 -5.47 12.59
C THR A 237 3.90 -6.81 12.62
N LEU A 238 2.99 -7.03 11.66
CA LEU A 238 2.35 -8.33 11.47
C LEU A 238 3.38 -9.41 11.09
N GLU A 239 4.41 -9.04 10.31
CA GLU A 239 5.53 -9.92 9.95
C GLU A 239 6.29 -10.40 11.20
N GLU A 240 6.63 -9.48 12.09
CA GLU A 240 7.30 -9.80 13.35
C GLU A 240 6.41 -10.60 14.29
N TYR A 241 5.10 -10.35 14.32
CA TYR A 241 4.15 -11.14 15.10
C TYR A 241 4.10 -12.60 14.63
N ASN A 242 3.95 -12.82 13.31
CA ASN A 242 3.83 -14.17 12.75
C ASN A 242 5.13 -14.98 12.86
N LYS A 243 6.31 -14.34 12.85
CA LYS A 243 7.59 -15.02 13.07
C LYS A 243 7.79 -15.52 14.51
N ARG A 244 7.09 -14.94 15.48
CA ARG A 244 7.31 -15.20 16.92
C ARG A 244 6.41 -16.31 17.50
N GLY A 245 5.54 -16.94 16.71
CA GLY A 245 4.78 -18.12 17.11
C GLY A 245 4.00 -17.99 18.42
N VAL A 246 3.30 -16.87 18.63
CA VAL A 246 2.45 -16.63 19.82
C VAL A 246 0.99 -16.96 19.55
#